data_AF-A0A0Q9P6U2-F1
#
_entry.id   AF-A0A0Q9P6U2-F1
#
_cell.length_a   1.000
_cell.length_b   1.000
_cell.length_c   1.000
_cell.angle_alpha   90.00
_cell.angle_beta   90.00
_cell.angle_gamma   90.00
#
_symmetry.space_group_name_H-M   'P 1'
#
loop_
_entity.id
_entity.type
_entity.pdbx_description
1 polymer ?
#
loop_
_entity_poly.entity_id
_entity_poly.type
_entity_poly.pdbx_seq_one_letter_code
_entity_poly.pdbx_strand_id
1 'polypeptide(L)'
;MPVPQRRQLVGHDILLARHGNHISTMRVDRAGGRVVAYLDDGSVDSAPNLISPSLRMPDTVRSILREDWKFLSTVTAASFGFAGLAFAAAVAAAGWAGGPGATELLAAYAGS
;
A
#
# COMPACT_ATOMS: atom_id res chain seq x y z
N MET A 1 10.43 -6.52 -13.35
CA MET A 1 9.81 -5.69 -14.39
C MET A 1 9.39 -4.37 -13.73
N PRO A 2 10.08 -3.24 -13.96
CA PRO A 2 9.61 -1.95 -13.44
C PRO A 2 8.26 -1.63 -14.09
N VAL A 3 7.27 -1.28 -13.28
CA VAL A 3 5.96 -0.85 -13.76
C VAL A 3 6.14 0.49 -14.47
N PRO A 4 5.62 0.69 -15.70
CA PRO A 4 5.67 1.99 -16.34
C PRO A 4 4.91 3.00 -15.48
N GLN A 5 5.64 3.94 -14.87
CA GLN A 5 5.05 5.05 -14.14
C GLN A 5 4.27 5.92 -15.12
N ARG A 6 2.99 6.15 -14.80
CA ARG A 6 2.14 7.06 -15.57
C ARG A 6 2.72 8.47 -15.45
N ARG A 7 3.23 9.03 -16.55
CA ARG A 7 3.72 10.40 -16.61
C ARG A 7 2.58 11.35 -16.21
N GLN A 8 2.69 11.97 -15.05
CA GLN A 8 1.75 12.99 -14.62
C GLN A 8 2.10 14.30 -15.32
N LEU A 9 1.20 14.74 -16.20
CA LEU A 9 1.34 15.99 -16.95
C LEU A 9 0.63 17.10 -16.16
N VAL A 10 1.39 18.05 -15.62
CA VAL A 10 0.87 19.07 -14.68
C VAL A 10 1.10 20.50 -15.15
N GLY A 11 1.81 20.71 -16.25
CA GLY A 11 2.23 22.06 -16.66
C GLY A 11 1.05 22.98 -16.97
N HIS A 12 -0.04 22.43 -17.49
CA HIS A 12 -1.27 23.17 -17.77
C HIS A 12 -1.95 23.64 -16.48
N ASP A 13 -2.18 22.72 -15.54
CA ASP A 13 -2.81 23.02 -14.25
C ASP A 13 -2.00 24.03 -13.44
N ILE A 14 -0.67 23.95 -13.49
CA ILE A 14 0.22 24.91 -12.84
C ILE A 14 0.04 26.32 -13.42
N LEU A 15 -0.04 26.45 -14.75
CA LEU A 15 -0.20 27.76 -15.40
C LEU A 15 -1.61 28.31 -15.19
N LEU A 16 -2.63 27.45 -15.24
CA LEU A 16 -4.00 27.81 -14.87
C LEU A 16 -4.10 28.29 -13.43
N ALA A 17 -3.42 27.64 -12.49
CA ALA A 17 -3.42 28.05 -11.09
C ALA A 17 -2.69 29.40 -10.87
N ARG A 18 -1.66 29.71 -11.69
CA ARG A 18 -0.93 30.98 -11.59
C ARG A 18 -1.66 32.16 -12.22
N HIS A 19 -2.22 31.97 -13.42
CA HIS A 19 -2.71 33.06 -14.27
C HIS A 19 -4.22 33.00 -14.54
N GLY A 20 -4.83 31.82 -14.46
CA GLY A 20 -6.26 31.63 -14.68
C GLY A 20 -6.72 32.20 -16.02
N ASN A 21 -7.62 33.18 -15.95
CA ASN A 21 -8.23 33.81 -17.12
C ASN A 21 -7.30 34.81 -17.85
N HIS A 22 -6.13 35.12 -17.30
CA HIS A 22 -5.15 36.02 -17.95
C HIS A 22 -4.34 35.35 -19.05
N ILE A 23 -4.65 34.09 -19.38
CA ILE A 23 -3.95 33.30 -20.39
C ILE A 23 -4.66 33.45 -21.73
N SER A 24 -3.96 33.97 -22.72
CA SER A 24 -4.45 34.05 -24.09
C SER A 24 -4.28 32.72 -24.84
N THR A 25 -3.12 32.08 -24.69
CA THR A 25 -2.86 30.76 -25.29
C THR A 25 -1.76 29.99 -24.56
N MET A 26 -1.81 28.65 -24.66
CA MET A 26 -0.80 27.75 -24.09
C MET A 26 -0.25 26.81 -25.15
N ARG A 27 1.05 26.56 -25.09
CA ARG A 27 1.75 25.63 -25.98
C ARG A 27 2.61 24.65 -25.19
N VAL A 28 2.58 23.38 -25.60
CA VAL A 28 3.47 22.36 -25.06
C VAL A 28 4.80 22.37 -25.81
N ASP A 29 5.88 22.68 -25.09
CA ASP A 29 7.26 22.50 -25.53
C ASP A 29 7.73 21.09 -25.15
N ARG A 30 7.61 20.16 -26.11
CA ARG A 30 8.00 18.76 -25.92
C ARG A 30 9.51 18.58 -25.81
N ALA A 31 10.30 19.46 -26.42
CA ALA A 31 11.76 19.39 -26.36
C ALA A 31 12.25 19.77 -24.96
N GLY A 32 11.66 20.81 -24.37
CA GLY A 32 11.94 21.25 -23.00
C GLY A 32 11.13 20.57 -21.90
N GLY A 33 10.16 19.70 -22.25
CA GLY A 33 9.30 19.02 -21.27
C GLY A 33 8.43 19.97 -20.44
N ARG A 34 8.04 21.11 -21.01
CA ARG A 34 7.34 22.20 -20.31
C ARG A 34 6.13 22.69 -21.09
N VAL A 35 5.26 23.42 -20.41
CA VAL A 35 4.16 24.19 -21.02
C VAL A 35 4.54 25.66 -20.92
N VAL A 36 4.26 26.41 -21.99
CA VAL A 36 4.48 27.85 -22.08
C VAL A 36 3.11 28.50 -22.21
N ALA A 37 2.81 29.50 -21.38
CA ALA A 37 1.62 30.33 -21.47
C ALA A 37 2.01 31.72 -21.99
N TYR A 38 1.21 32.23 -22.92
CA TYR A 38 1.21 33.62 -23.33
C TYR A 38 0.06 34.31 -22.61
N LEU A 39 0.33 35.46 -22.01
CA LEU A 39 -0.64 36.20 -21.22
C LEU A 39 -1.23 37.38 -22.00
N ASP A 40 -2.35 37.90 -21.52
CA ASP A 40 -3.06 39.02 -22.17
C ASP A 40 -2.26 40.32 -22.16
N ASP A 41 -1.33 40.47 -21.22
CA ASP A 41 -0.40 41.61 -21.12
C ASP A 41 0.82 41.49 -22.06
N GLY A 42 0.89 40.41 -22.85
CA GLY A 42 1.99 40.13 -23.77
C GLY A 42 3.20 39.45 -23.13
N SER A 43 3.18 39.19 -21.82
CA SER A 43 4.23 38.45 -21.13
C SER A 43 4.11 36.93 -21.37
N VAL A 44 5.19 36.21 -21.02
CA VAL A 44 5.30 34.77 -21.22
C VAL A 44 5.75 34.11 -19.92
N ASP A 45 5.04 33.08 -19.49
CA ASP A 45 5.43 32.23 -18.36
C ASP A 45 5.55 30.76 -18.80
N SER A 46 6.27 29.94 -18.02
CA SER A 46 6.41 28.51 -18.28
C SER A 46 6.35 27.66 -17.01
N ALA A 47 5.89 26.43 -17.17
CA ALA A 47 5.80 25.44 -16.10
C ALA A 47 6.29 24.06 -16.57
N PRO A 48 7.01 23.31 -15.72
CA PRO A 48 7.42 21.94 -16.04
C PRO A 48 6.19 21.05 -16.19
N ASN A 49 6.17 20.23 -17.24
CA ASN A 49 5.05 19.33 -17.52
C ASN A 49 5.26 17.93 -16.93
N LEU A 50 6.35 17.68 -16.22
CA LEU A 50 6.64 16.40 -15.59
C LEU A 50 6.99 16.64 -14.13
N ILE A 51 6.34 15.89 -13.25
CA ILE A 51 6.78 15.77 -11.87
C ILE A 51 8.00 14.85 -11.84
N SER A 52 9.07 15.27 -11.15
CA SER A 52 10.25 14.43 -10.97
C SER A 52 9.86 13.09 -10.34
N PRO A 53 10.32 11.95 -10.87
CA PRO A 53 10.08 10.66 -10.25
C PRO A 53 10.78 10.52 -8.88
N SER A 54 11.73 11.40 -8.57
CA SER A 54 12.37 11.47 -7.24
C SER A 54 11.57 12.28 -6.21
N LEU A 55 10.45 12.89 -6.60
CA LEU A 55 9.61 13.63 -5.67
C LEU A 55 8.92 12.64 -4.72
N ARG A 56 9.20 12.77 -3.41
CA ARG A 56 8.51 11.98 -2.38
C ARG A 56 7.04 12.36 -2.38
N MET A 57 6.21 11.46 -2.90
CA MET A 57 4.76 11.58 -2.79
C MET A 57 4.33 11.19 -1.37
N PRO A 58 3.26 11.79 -0.83
CA PRO A 58 2.68 11.36 0.43
C PRO A 58 2.33 9.87 0.37
N ASP A 59 2.68 9.13 1.42
CA ASP A 59 2.36 7.72 1.51
C ASP A 59 0.84 7.56 1.59
N THR A 60 0.28 6.81 0.64
CA THR A 60 -1.14 6.46 0.66
C THR A 60 -1.28 5.11 1.34
N VAL A 61 -2.45 4.84 1.94
CA VAL A 61 -2.73 3.52 2.55
C VAL A 61 -2.43 2.37 1.56
N ARG A 62 -2.64 2.61 0.26
CA ARG A 62 -2.31 1.67 -0.82
C ARG A 62 -0.80 1.51 -1.07
N SER A 63 0.02 2.56 -0.93
CA SER A 63 1.48 2.43 -1.05
C SER A 63 2.05 1.67 0.14
N ILE A 64 1.60 2.00 1.36
CA ILE A 64 2.01 1.32 2.60
C ILE A 64 1.66 -0.17 2.53
N LEU A 65 0.41 -0.52 2.22
CA LEU A 65 -0.01 -1.92 2.12
C LEU A 65 0.71 -2.68 1.01
N ARG A 66 1.09 -2.01 -0.09
CA ARG A 66 1.82 -2.64 -1.20
C ARG A 66 3.28 -2.90 -0.82
N GLU A 67 3.92 -1.96 -0.15
CA GLU A 67 5.31 -2.09 0.31
C GLU A 67 5.41 -3.16 1.39
N ASP A 68 4.46 -3.18 2.32
CA ASP A 68 4.50 -4.07 3.49
C ASP A 68 3.68 -5.36 3.33
N TRP A 69 3.14 -5.67 2.14
CA TRP A 69 2.38 -6.90 1.91
C TRP A 69 3.18 -8.15 2.30
N LYS A 70 4.49 -8.14 2.04
CA LYS A 70 5.37 -9.25 2.41
C LYS A 70 5.43 -9.42 3.93
N PHE A 71 5.68 -8.33 4.65
CA PHE A 71 5.71 -8.35 6.11
C PHE A 71 4.37 -8.81 6.70
N LEU A 72 3.26 -8.23 6.22
CA LEU A 72 1.92 -8.61 6.64
C LEU A 72 1.63 -10.08 6.36
N SER A 73 2.01 -10.59 5.19
CA SER A 73 1.83 -11.99 4.82
C SER A 73 2.65 -12.94 5.70
N THR A 74 3.90 -12.59 6.02
CA THR A 74 4.76 -13.38 6.90
C THR A 74 4.23 -13.42 8.32
N VAL A 75 3.86 -12.27 8.89
CA VAL A 75 3.30 -12.20 10.26
C VAL A 75 2.00 -12.99 10.32
N THR A 76 1.11 -12.81 9.34
CA THR A 76 -0.16 -13.55 9.28
C THR A 76 0.07 -15.06 9.21
N ALA A 77 0.95 -15.52 8.33
CA ALA A 77 1.28 -16.95 8.21
C ALA A 77 1.88 -17.52 9.50
N ALA A 78 2.76 -16.77 10.17
CA ALA A 78 3.34 -17.17 11.45
C ALA A 78 2.28 -17.28 12.55
N SER A 79 1.39 -16.30 12.66
CA SER A 79 0.29 -16.31 13.64
C SER A 79 -0.67 -17.47 13.42
N PHE A 80 -1.09 -17.72 12.17
CA PHE A 80 -1.96 -18.85 11.84
C PHE A 80 -1.26 -20.20 12.05
N GLY A 81 0.03 -20.31 11.72
CA GLY A 81 0.81 -21.52 11.97
C GLY A 81 0.90 -21.83 13.46
N PHE A 82 1.18 -20.83 14.29
CA PHE A 82 1.23 -20.99 15.74
C PHE A 82 -0.14 -21.34 16.33
N ALA A 83 -1.20 -20.62 15.95
CA ALA A 83 -2.55 -20.91 16.40
C ALA A 83 -3.00 -22.32 15.98
N GLY A 84 -2.68 -22.74 14.76
CA GLY A 84 -2.97 -24.08 14.26
C GLY A 84 -2.23 -25.17 15.06
N LEU A 85 -0.95 -24.96 15.38
CA LEU A 85 -0.18 -25.87 16.22
C LEU A 85 -0.75 -25.98 17.64
N ALA A 86 -1.06 -24.86 18.27
CA ALA A 86 -1.65 -24.84 19.61
C ALA A 86 -3.02 -25.54 19.63
N PHE A 87 -3.84 -25.29 18.61
CA PHE A 87 -5.15 -25.96 18.46
C PHE A 87 -4.99 -27.47 18.25
N ALA A 88 -4.08 -27.90 17.37
CA ALA A 88 -3.81 -29.32 17.13
C ALA A 88 -3.30 -30.03 18.40
N ALA A 89 -2.42 -29.38 19.16
CA ALA A 89 -1.93 -29.89 20.43
C ALA A 89 -3.05 -30.05 21.46
N ALA A 90 -3.96 -29.08 21.56
CA ALA A 90 -5.12 -29.14 22.45
C ALA A 90 -6.08 -30.28 22.07
N VAL A 91 -6.39 -30.43 20.77
CA VAL A 91 -7.23 -31.52 20.26
C VAL A 91 -6.58 -32.88 20.52
N ALA A 92 -5.27 -33.01 20.28
CA ALA A 92 -4.53 -34.22 20.59
C ALA A 92 -4.60 -34.53 22.10
N ALA A 93 -4.28 -33.59 22.97
CA ALA A 93 -4.33 -33.79 24.42
C ALA A 93 -5.73 -34.20 24.92
N ALA A 94 -6.80 -33.57 24.40
CA ALA A 94 -8.17 -33.95 24.71
C ALA A 94 -8.51 -35.37 24.26
N GLY A 95 -8.01 -35.80 23.09
CA GLY A 95 -8.16 -37.17 22.60
C GLY A 95 -7.49 -38.22 23.49
N TRP A 96 -6.35 -37.91 24.10
CA TRP A 96 -5.67 -38.80 25.06
C TRP A 96 -6.38 -38.87 26.42
N ALA A 97 -6.96 -37.76 26.87
CA ALA A 97 -7.73 -37.71 28.12
C ALA A 97 -9.05 -38.51 28.07
N GLY A 98 -9.57 -38.79 26.86
CA GLY A 98 -10.75 -39.64 26.64
C GLY A 98 -10.47 -41.15 26.59
N GLY A 99 -9.21 -41.59 26.80
CA GLY A 99 -8.84 -43.00 26.73
C GLY A 99 -9.31 -43.83 27.94
N PRO A 100 -9.53 -45.16 27.77
CA PRO A 100 -10.07 -46.04 28.81
C PRO A 100 -9.20 -46.07 30.08
N GLY A 101 -7.87 -45.93 29.96
CA GLY A 101 -6.96 -45.86 31.12
C GLY A 101 -7.10 -44.56 31.93
N ALA A 102 -7.49 -43.44 31.32
CA ALA A 102 -7.75 -42.19 32.04
C ALA A 102 -9.08 -42.25 32.81
N THR A 103 -10.09 -42.90 32.23
CA THR A 103 -11.36 -43.17 32.91
C THR A 103 -11.22 -44.18 34.04
N GLU A 104 -10.37 -45.21 33.89
CA GLU A 104 -10.07 -46.17 34.96
C GLU A 104 -9.32 -45.51 36.13
N LEU A 105 -8.35 -44.65 35.87
CA LEU A 105 -7.63 -43.92 36.93
C LEU A 105 -8.53 -42.91 37.66
N LEU A 106 -9.43 -42.23 36.95
CA LEU A 106 -10.39 -41.31 37.57
C LEU A 106 -11.46 -42.06 38.39
N ALA A 107 -11.92 -43.22 37.89
CA ALA A 107 -12.82 -44.10 38.62
C ALA A 107 -12.16 -44.72 39.86
N ALA A 108 -10.87 -45.07 39.78
CA ALA A 108 -10.08 -45.56 40.91
C ALA A 108 -9.87 -44.47 41.99
N TYR A 109 -9.75 -43.20 41.60
CA TYR A 109 -9.61 -42.08 42.54
C TYR A 109 -10.95 -41.66 43.18
N ALA A 110 -12.08 -41.78 42.46
CA ALA A 110 -13.41 -41.49 43.00
C ALA A 110 -13.98 -42.59 43.91
N GLY A 111 -13.35 -43.76 43.95
CA GLY A 111 -13.76 -44.92 44.76
C GLY A 111 -13.05 -45.06 46.11
N SER A 112 -12.19 -44.11 46.49
CA SER A 112 -11.56 -44.00 47.83
C SER A 112 -12.21 -42.90 48.66
#